data_AF-A0ABD0S212-F1
#
_entry.id   AF-A0ABD0S212-F1
#
_cell.length_a   1.000
_cell.length_b   1.000
_cell.length_c   1.000
_cell.angle_alpha   90.00
_cell.angle_beta   90.00
_cell.angle_gamma   90.00
#
_symmetry.space_group_name_H-M   'P 1'
#
loop_
_entity.id
_entity.type
_entity.pdbx_description
1 polymer ?
#
loop_
_entity_poly.entity_id
_entity_poly.type
_entity_poly.pdbx_seq_one_letter_code
_entity_poly.pdbx_strand_id
1 'polypeptide(L)'
;MTESLHFVKTGSAPELHLLDCCDSDLDNVNINQRKRKRMEDDIHMLFEQFSSKFSAKLLDFKNELESKITDVQTDINSVIKSDLNSIKTKLTTIEVNQSQLFADMESMKSAINFQDNAQKDLVKRVDHVCETSGTQGSDIARMQTKIRKLEFELNDQQQRDRAFNLELTGVPERPKEDLTAYYCSIVKYLDVPSSASDLVHITRVRPINPVPGRPKAIVLKLNSRPLRDSILSAARAKKGFQTSDIGIPGESKKIFVNEHLTPSNKLLHKNTREKARAAQFRFVWVRDGKIFARKNETSPTIRIMDSSDLRKIV
;
A
#
# COMPACT_ATOMS: atom_id res chain seq x y z
N MET A 1 4.96 -65.74 -35.49
CA MET A 1 5.04 -66.38 -34.16
C MET A 1 3.59 -66.64 -33.76
N THR A 2 3.03 -67.81 -34.12
CA THR A 2 2.92 -69.01 -33.26
C THR A 2 2.05 -68.68 -32.03
N GLU A 3 0.86 -69.23 -31.81
CA GLU A 3 0.48 -70.65 -31.86
C GLU A 3 -1.02 -70.87 -32.17
N SER A 4 -1.25 -72.03 -32.76
CA SER A 4 -2.51 -72.70 -33.06
C SER A 4 -3.08 -73.41 -31.84
N LEU A 5 -4.39 -73.67 -31.81
CA LEU A 5 -4.93 -74.95 -31.30
C LEU A 5 -6.33 -75.24 -31.87
N HIS A 6 -6.41 -76.42 -32.48
CA HIS A 6 -7.53 -77.10 -33.14
C HIS A 6 -8.43 -77.85 -32.14
N PHE A 7 -9.73 -77.99 -32.43
CA PHE A 7 -10.51 -79.26 -32.61
C PHE A 7 -12.01 -78.89 -32.75
N VAL A 8 -12.77 -79.14 -33.85
CA VAL A 8 -13.24 -80.37 -34.54
C VAL A 8 -14.70 -80.74 -34.18
N LYS A 9 -15.56 -80.72 -35.22
CA LYS A 9 -16.68 -81.65 -35.59
C LYS A 9 -17.81 -81.92 -34.56
N THR A 10 -19.07 -82.26 -34.87
CA THR A 10 -19.83 -82.72 -36.05
C THR A 10 -21.30 -82.90 -35.63
N GLY A 11 -22.23 -82.89 -36.61
CA GLY A 11 -23.49 -83.66 -36.59
C GLY A 11 -24.67 -83.01 -35.87
N SER A 12 -25.94 -83.23 -36.21
CA SER A 12 -26.58 -84.14 -37.17
C SER A 12 -28.02 -83.65 -37.37
N ALA A 13 -28.55 -83.71 -38.60
CA ALA A 13 -29.99 -83.74 -38.84
C ALA A 13 -30.58 -85.11 -38.42
N PRO A 14 -31.92 -85.27 -38.33
CA PRO A 14 -32.61 -85.76 -39.52
C PRO A 14 -34.06 -85.23 -39.75
N GLU A 15 -34.48 -85.33 -41.01
CA GLU A 15 -35.84 -85.31 -41.56
C GLU A 15 -36.61 -86.62 -41.29
N LEU A 16 -37.96 -86.64 -41.45
CA LEU A 16 -38.80 -87.68 -42.11
C LEU A 16 -40.30 -87.43 -41.74
N HIS A 17 -41.21 -86.97 -42.61
CA HIS A 17 -41.89 -87.53 -43.80
C HIS A 17 -43.12 -88.43 -43.51
N LEU A 18 -44.30 -87.95 -43.96
CA LEU A 18 -45.43 -88.60 -44.68
C LEU A 18 -45.48 -90.14 -44.80
N LEU A 19 -46.65 -90.73 -44.54
CA LEU A 19 -47.26 -91.99 -45.07
C LEU A 19 -48.73 -91.99 -44.56
N ASP A 20 -49.85 -92.07 -45.29
CA ASP A 20 -50.34 -92.61 -46.57
C ASP A 20 -50.75 -94.10 -46.60
N CYS A 21 -52.00 -94.30 -47.07
CA CYS A 21 -52.75 -95.44 -47.63
C CYS A 21 -52.78 -96.85 -47.01
N CYS A 22 -54.01 -97.38 -46.86
CA CYS A 22 -54.52 -98.71 -47.29
C CYS A 22 -55.93 -98.92 -46.69
N ASP A 23 -56.91 -99.60 -47.28
CA ASP A 23 -57.14 -100.12 -48.63
C ASP A 23 -58.63 -100.51 -48.69
N SER A 24 -59.09 -100.76 -49.89
CA SER A 24 -60.46 -100.95 -50.38
C SER A 24 -61.25 -102.20 -49.91
N ASP A 25 -62.58 -102.05 -50.00
CA ASP A 25 -63.63 -103.01 -50.39
C ASP A 25 -63.99 -104.23 -49.49
N LEU A 26 -65.29 -104.36 -49.19
CA LEU A 26 -66.16 -105.45 -49.70
C LEU A 26 -67.60 -105.38 -49.14
N ASP A 27 -68.54 -105.27 -50.08
CA ASP A 27 -69.93 -105.78 -50.17
C ASP A 27 -70.84 -106.05 -48.94
N ASN A 28 -72.03 -105.45 -49.04
CA ASN A 28 -73.39 -105.95 -48.76
C ASN A 28 -73.56 -107.27 -47.96
N VAL A 29 -74.35 -107.24 -46.89
CA VAL A 29 -75.66 -107.94 -46.76
C VAL A 29 -76.40 -107.46 -45.49
N ASN A 30 -77.69 -107.21 -45.66
CA ASN A 30 -78.68 -106.75 -44.68
C ASN A 30 -79.32 -107.92 -43.91
N ILE A 31 -79.29 -107.93 -42.56
CA ILE A 31 -80.20 -108.74 -41.73
C ILE A 31 -80.63 -107.97 -40.47
N ASN A 32 -81.94 -107.72 -40.38
CA ASN A 32 -82.65 -107.21 -39.20
C ASN A 32 -82.64 -108.23 -38.05
N GLN A 33 -82.23 -107.84 -36.83
CA GLN A 33 -82.80 -108.37 -35.58
C GLN A 33 -82.86 -107.30 -34.47
N ARG A 34 -83.94 -107.37 -33.69
CA ARG A 34 -84.45 -106.35 -32.75
C ARG A 34 -83.66 -106.23 -31.44
N LYS A 35 -83.47 -104.97 -31.02
CA LYS A 35 -83.37 -104.36 -29.67
C LYS A 35 -82.84 -105.22 -28.50
N ARG A 36 -81.73 -104.74 -27.91
CA ARG A 36 -81.59 -104.47 -26.47
C ARG A 36 -80.70 -103.22 -26.24
N LYS A 37 -81.13 -102.35 -25.32
CA LYS A 37 -80.53 -101.08 -24.87
C LYS A 37 -79.07 -101.30 -24.41
N ARG A 38 -78.10 -100.56 -24.97
CA ARG A 38 -76.69 -100.54 -24.53
C ARG A 38 -76.20 -99.11 -24.32
N MET A 39 -75.28 -98.99 -23.37
CA MET A 39 -74.89 -97.81 -22.57
C MET A 39 -73.87 -96.88 -23.30
N GLU A 40 -73.82 -96.92 -24.64
CA GLU A 40 -72.76 -96.29 -25.47
C GLU A 40 -73.08 -94.85 -25.89
N ASP A 41 -74.35 -94.50 -26.11
CA ASP A 41 -74.76 -93.14 -26.53
C ASP A 41 -74.52 -92.09 -25.43
N ASP A 42 -74.70 -92.44 -24.15
CA ASP A 42 -74.44 -91.53 -23.01
C ASP A 42 -72.95 -91.22 -22.86
N ILE A 43 -72.06 -92.17 -23.14
CA ILE A 43 -70.61 -91.99 -23.06
C ILE A 43 -70.12 -91.10 -24.21
N HIS A 44 -70.64 -91.30 -25.42
CA HIS A 44 -70.30 -90.47 -26.58
C HIS A 44 -70.79 -89.04 -26.41
N MET A 45 -72.02 -88.84 -25.92
CA MET A 45 -72.57 -87.51 -25.68
C MET A 45 -71.85 -86.80 -24.53
N LEU A 46 -71.43 -87.53 -23.48
CA LEU A 46 -70.56 -87.01 -22.41
C LEU A 46 -69.17 -86.63 -22.94
N PHE A 47 -68.59 -87.43 -23.86
CA PHE A 47 -67.28 -87.16 -24.43
C PHE A 47 -67.31 -85.97 -25.41
N GLU A 48 -68.34 -85.84 -26.24
CA GLU A 48 -68.54 -84.63 -27.05
C GLU A 48 -68.76 -83.40 -26.19
N GLN A 49 -69.57 -83.50 -25.13
CA GLN A 49 -69.79 -82.40 -24.22
C GLN A 49 -68.51 -82.03 -23.45
N PHE A 50 -67.67 -83.02 -23.11
CA PHE A 50 -66.35 -82.80 -22.52
C PHE A 50 -65.39 -82.16 -23.53
N SER A 51 -65.31 -82.66 -24.75
CA SER A 51 -64.44 -82.16 -25.83
C SER A 51 -64.83 -80.73 -26.24
N SER A 52 -66.11 -80.46 -26.33
CA SER A 52 -66.67 -79.12 -26.57
C SER A 52 -66.35 -78.16 -25.42
N LYS A 53 -66.60 -78.56 -24.16
CA LYS A 53 -66.24 -77.75 -22.98
C LYS A 53 -64.73 -77.55 -22.84
N PHE A 54 -63.92 -78.55 -23.17
CA PHE A 54 -62.48 -78.49 -23.11
C PHE A 54 -61.91 -77.58 -24.20
N SER A 55 -62.43 -77.71 -25.44
CA SER A 55 -62.07 -76.84 -26.56
C SER A 55 -62.50 -75.40 -26.32
N ALA A 56 -63.68 -75.18 -25.74
CA ALA A 56 -64.14 -73.85 -25.30
C ALA A 56 -63.20 -73.26 -24.24
N LYS A 57 -62.82 -74.04 -23.21
CA LYS A 57 -61.84 -73.60 -22.21
C LYS A 57 -60.44 -73.34 -22.79
N LEU A 58 -60.01 -74.12 -23.77
CA LEU A 58 -58.75 -73.92 -24.48
C LEU A 58 -58.79 -72.64 -25.33
N LEU A 59 -59.93 -72.36 -25.96
CA LEU A 59 -60.16 -71.13 -26.71
C LEU A 59 -60.20 -69.92 -25.78
N ASP A 60 -60.89 -70.02 -24.64
CA ASP A 60 -60.91 -68.98 -23.62
C ASP A 60 -59.50 -68.71 -23.06
N PHE A 61 -58.74 -69.78 -22.77
CA PHE A 61 -57.35 -69.67 -22.31
C PHE A 61 -56.44 -69.03 -23.37
N LYS A 62 -56.61 -69.41 -24.65
CA LYS A 62 -55.88 -68.79 -25.76
C LYS A 62 -56.21 -67.31 -25.88
N ASN A 63 -57.50 -66.95 -25.82
CA ASN A 63 -57.95 -65.57 -25.90
C ASN A 63 -57.46 -64.74 -24.71
N GLU A 64 -57.41 -65.33 -23.50
CA GLU A 64 -56.83 -64.69 -22.32
C GLU A 64 -55.31 -64.48 -22.46
N LEU A 65 -54.59 -65.45 -23.03
CA LEU A 65 -53.17 -65.30 -23.33
C LEU A 65 -52.91 -64.22 -24.39
N GLU A 66 -53.68 -64.20 -25.48
CA GLU A 66 -53.58 -63.15 -26.50
C GLU A 66 -53.86 -61.78 -25.90
N SER A 67 -54.89 -61.65 -25.06
CA SER A 67 -55.18 -60.41 -24.32
C SER A 67 -54.00 -59.98 -23.43
N LYS A 68 -53.44 -60.89 -22.63
CA LYS A 68 -52.31 -60.55 -21.74
C LYS A 68 -51.05 -60.18 -22.53
N ILE A 69 -50.81 -60.84 -23.66
CA ILE A 69 -49.69 -60.50 -24.55
C ILE A 69 -49.88 -59.11 -25.14
N THR A 70 -51.10 -58.76 -25.58
CA THR A 70 -51.39 -57.41 -26.07
C THR A 70 -51.23 -56.36 -24.98
N ASP A 71 -51.68 -56.63 -23.75
CA ASP A 71 -51.53 -55.72 -22.61
C ASP A 71 -50.04 -55.46 -22.31
N VAL A 72 -49.23 -56.52 -22.24
CA VAL A 72 -47.78 -56.42 -22.04
C VAL A 72 -47.11 -55.64 -23.18
N GLN A 73 -47.51 -55.87 -24.44
CA GLN A 73 -46.99 -55.11 -25.57
C GLN A 73 -47.37 -53.62 -25.49
N THR A 74 -48.60 -53.30 -25.08
CA THR A 74 -49.03 -51.92 -24.91
C THR A 74 -48.30 -51.21 -23.76
N ASP A 75 -48.09 -51.89 -22.63
CA ASP A 75 -47.36 -51.37 -21.49
C ASP A 75 -45.88 -51.15 -21.82
N ILE A 76 -45.22 -52.12 -22.48
CA ILE A 76 -43.82 -51.98 -22.91
C ILE A 76 -43.68 -50.80 -23.87
N ASN A 77 -44.56 -50.69 -24.87
CA ASN A 77 -44.52 -49.59 -25.82
C ASN A 77 -44.80 -48.23 -25.16
N SER A 78 -45.71 -48.20 -24.18
CA SER A 78 -46.02 -47.03 -23.37
C SER A 78 -44.80 -46.55 -22.57
N VAL A 79 -44.18 -47.45 -21.80
CA VAL A 79 -43.01 -47.16 -20.96
C VAL A 79 -41.81 -46.74 -21.80
N ILE A 80 -41.49 -47.48 -22.87
CA ILE A 80 -40.37 -47.14 -23.76
C ILE A 80 -40.59 -45.77 -24.40
N LYS A 81 -41.80 -45.46 -24.87
CA LYS A 81 -42.11 -44.16 -25.48
C LYS A 81 -42.02 -43.03 -24.47
N SER A 82 -42.46 -43.26 -23.23
CA SER A 82 -42.30 -42.33 -22.12
C SER A 82 -40.82 -42.05 -21.82
N ASP A 83 -40.01 -43.09 -21.66
CA ASP A 83 -38.58 -42.97 -21.38
C ASP A 83 -37.81 -42.33 -22.53
N LEU A 84 -38.11 -42.69 -23.79
CA LEU A 84 -37.51 -42.05 -24.96
C LEU A 84 -37.85 -40.56 -25.03
N ASN A 85 -39.09 -40.18 -24.69
CA ASN A 85 -39.47 -38.77 -24.62
C ASN A 85 -38.74 -38.05 -23.48
N SER A 86 -38.60 -38.69 -22.31
CA SER A 86 -37.85 -38.17 -21.16
C SER A 86 -36.35 -38.01 -21.46
N ILE A 87 -35.75 -38.95 -22.19
CA ILE A 87 -34.36 -38.86 -22.64
C ILE A 87 -34.23 -37.74 -23.66
N LYS A 88 -35.13 -37.66 -24.65
CA LYS A 88 -35.12 -36.62 -25.67
C LYS A 88 -35.18 -35.23 -25.06
N THR A 89 -36.05 -34.99 -24.09
CA THR A 89 -36.13 -33.69 -23.41
C THR A 89 -34.85 -33.36 -22.67
N LYS A 90 -34.27 -34.31 -21.90
CA LYS A 90 -32.98 -34.11 -21.24
C LYS A 90 -31.85 -33.82 -22.22
N LEU A 91 -31.82 -34.50 -23.37
CA LEU A 91 -30.81 -34.31 -24.41
C LEU A 91 -30.89 -32.91 -25.02
N THR A 92 -32.12 -32.43 -25.31
CA THR A 92 -32.33 -31.05 -25.76
C THR A 92 -31.92 -30.01 -24.69
N THR A 93 -32.18 -30.28 -23.41
CA THR A 93 -31.74 -29.40 -22.32
C THR A 93 -30.22 -29.35 -22.22
N ILE A 94 -29.53 -30.48 -22.41
CA ILE A 94 -28.06 -30.54 -22.42
C ILE A 94 -27.49 -29.74 -23.59
N GLU A 95 -28.05 -29.86 -24.79
CA GLU A 95 -27.60 -29.07 -25.96
C GLU A 95 -27.74 -27.56 -25.72
N VAL A 96 -28.86 -27.13 -25.15
CA VAL A 96 -29.07 -25.71 -24.79
C VAL A 96 -28.06 -25.26 -23.74
N ASN A 97 -27.84 -26.04 -22.69
CA ASN A 97 -26.87 -25.71 -21.64
C ASN A 97 -25.43 -25.67 -22.17
N GLN A 98 -25.05 -26.59 -23.08
CA GLN A 98 -23.74 -26.57 -23.73
C GLN A 98 -23.55 -25.31 -24.56
N SER A 99 -24.56 -24.91 -25.32
CA SER A 99 -24.53 -23.69 -26.13
C SER A 99 -24.37 -22.44 -25.25
N GLN A 100 -25.09 -22.39 -24.12
CA GLN A 100 -24.95 -21.30 -23.14
C GLN A 100 -23.56 -21.27 -22.51
N LEU A 101 -23.01 -22.44 -22.13
CA LEU A 101 -21.64 -22.53 -21.58
C LEU A 101 -20.57 -22.02 -22.55
N PHE A 102 -20.70 -22.29 -23.86
CA PHE A 102 -19.79 -21.75 -24.86
C PHE A 102 -19.89 -20.23 -24.98
N ALA A 103 -21.11 -19.68 -24.94
CA ALA A 103 -21.31 -18.23 -24.94
C ALA A 103 -20.71 -17.56 -23.70
N ASP A 104 -20.91 -18.16 -22.52
CA ASP A 104 -20.35 -17.67 -21.26
C ASP A 104 -18.82 -17.74 -21.27
N MET A 105 -18.22 -18.79 -21.84
CA MET A 105 -16.77 -18.91 -22.00
C MET A 105 -16.18 -17.82 -22.90
N GLU A 106 -16.81 -17.49 -24.02
CA GLU A 106 -16.28 -16.44 -24.92
C GLU A 106 -16.43 -15.04 -24.31
N SER A 107 -17.52 -14.80 -23.56
CA SER A 107 -17.70 -13.60 -22.75
C SER A 107 -16.61 -13.48 -21.67
N MET A 108 -16.33 -14.58 -20.96
CA MET A 108 -15.29 -14.63 -19.93
C MET A 108 -13.90 -14.39 -20.50
N LYS A 109 -13.58 -14.99 -21.65
CA LYS A 109 -12.31 -14.77 -22.36
C LYS A 109 -12.12 -13.30 -22.76
N SER A 110 -13.19 -12.65 -23.22
CA SER A 110 -13.18 -11.22 -23.53
C SER A 110 -12.93 -10.37 -22.30
N ALA A 111 -13.60 -10.68 -21.17
CA ALA A 111 -13.39 -10.01 -19.90
C ALA A 111 -11.95 -10.20 -19.36
N ILE A 112 -11.39 -11.40 -19.47
CA ILE A 112 -10.00 -11.70 -19.07
C ILE A 112 -9.01 -10.89 -19.90
N ASN A 113 -9.20 -10.80 -21.22
CA ASN A 113 -8.32 -10.00 -22.08
C ASN A 113 -8.39 -8.51 -21.75
N PHE A 114 -9.58 -8.00 -21.46
CA PHE A 114 -9.75 -6.62 -21.00
C PHE A 114 -9.03 -6.38 -19.67
N GLN A 115 -9.20 -7.30 -18.72
CA GLN A 115 -8.54 -7.24 -17.41
C GLN A 115 -7.01 -7.29 -17.52
N ASP A 116 -6.46 -8.15 -18.39
CA ASP A 116 -5.02 -8.26 -18.65
C ASP A 116 -4.44 -6.94 -19.20
N ASN A 117 -5.16 -6.30 -20.12
CA ASN A 117 -4.76 -4.98 -20.63
C ASN A 117 -4.82 -3.90 -19.54
N ALA A 118 -5.89 -3.85 -18.75
CA ALA A 118 -6.01 -2.93 -17.63
C ALA A 118 -4.90 -3.14 -16.59
N GLN A 119 -4.53 -4.40 -16.32
CA GLN A 119 -3.45 -4.76 -15.41
C GLN A 119 -2.09 -4.31 -15.96
N LYS A 120 -1.81 -4.49 -17.25
CA LYS A 120 -0.59 -3.98 -17.90
C LYS A 120 -0.47 -2.47 -17.80
N ASP A 121 -1.56 -1.74 -18.00
CA ASP A 121 -1.56 -0.28 -17.90
C ASP A 121 -1.39 0.21 -16.45
N LEU A 122 -1.97 -0.51 -15.49
CA LEU A 122 -1.74 -0.27 -14.06
C LEU A 122 -0.26 -0.46 -13.69
N VAL A 123 0.38 -1.53 -14.16
CA VAL A 123 1.82 -1.78 -13.92
C VAL A 123 2.66 -0.61 -14.45
N LYS A 124 2.44 -0.19 -15.70
CA LYS A 124 3.16 0.97 -16.27
C LYS A 124 2.96 2.25 -15.45
N ARG A 125 1.75 2.50 -14.96
CA ARG A 125 1.46 3.67 -14.12
C ARG A 125 2.18 3.58 -12.77
N VAL A 126 2.23 2.40 -12.16
CA VAL A 126 2.95 2.18 -10.90
C VAL A 126 4.45 2.39 -11.10
N ASP A 127 5.04 1.83 -12.16
CA ASP A 127 6.46 2.00 -12.47
C ASP A 127 6.81 3.48 -12.67
N HIS A 128 6.00 4.20 -13.45
CA HIS A 128 6.17 5.64 -13.65
C HIS A 128 6.06 6.45 -12.35
N VAL A 129 5.12 6.10 -11.47
CA VAL A 129 4.98 6.73 -10.14
C VAL A 129 6.20 6.43 -9.25
N CYS A 130 6.73 5.21 -9.31
CA CYS A 130 7.93 4.84 -8.56
C CYS A 130 9.16 5.63 -9.04
N GLU A 131 9.36 5.75 -10.35
CA GLU A 131 10.46 6.54 -10.94
C GLU A 131 10.36 8.03 -10.59
N THR A 132 9.17 8.62 -10.76
CA THR A 132 8.93 10.03 -10.45
C THR A 132 9.06 10.32 -8.95
N SER A 133 8.58 9.43 -8.08
CA SER A 133 8.74 9.58 -6.63
C SER A 133 10.21 9.48 -6.20
N GLY A 134 10.98 8.58 -6.82
CA GLY A 134 12.42 8.44 -6.56
C GLY A 134 13.21 9.69 -6.96
N THR A 135 12.96 10.21 -8.16
CA THR A 135 13.60 11.45 -8.65
C THR A 135 13.21 12.66 -7.80
N GLN A 136 11.92 12.84 -7.48
CA GLN A 136 11.44 13.90 -6.59
C GLN A 136 12.07 13.83 -5.20
N GLY A 137 12.19 12.63 -4.62
CA GLY A 137 12.86 12.45 -3.34
C GLY A 137 14.31 12.92 -3.35
N SER A 138 15.05 12.59 -4.42
CA SER A 138 16.43 13.04 -4.61
C SER A 138 16.54 14.56 -4.79
N ASP A 139 15.59 15.16 -5.52
CA ASP A 139 15.54 16.60 -5.75
C ASP A 139 15.24 17.37 -4.47
N ILE A 140 14.30 16.90 -3.65
CA ILE A 140 13.99 17.50 -2.34
C ILE A 140 15.24 17.49 -1.46
N ALA A 141 15.97 16.36 -1.38
CA ALA A 141 17.20 16.28 -0.59
C ALA A 141 18.29 17.25 -1.10
N ARG A 142 18.43 17.37 -2.43
CA ARG A 142 19.35 18.32 -3.08
C ARG A 142 18.97 19.77 -2.80
N MET A 143 17.69 20.11 -2.90
CA MET A 143 17.16 21.45 -2.63
C MET A 143 17.34 21.83 -1.17
N GLN A 144 17.02 20.94 -0.23
CA GLN A 144 17.24 21.17 1.21
C GLN A 144 18.72 21.43 1.53
N THR A 145 19.63 20.68 0.90
CA THR A 145 21.08 20.91 1.04
C THR A 145 21.48 22.29 0.52
N LYS A 146 20.94 22.69 -0.63
CA LYS A 146 21.21 24.00 -1.23
C LYS A 146 20.65 25.15 -0.38
N ILE A 147 19.44 25.01 0.16
CA ILE A 147 18.82 26.00 1.05
C ILE A 147 19.71 26.21 2.28
N ARG A 148 20.11 25.14 2.98
CA ARG A 148 21.01 25.25 4.15
C ARG A 148 22.33 25.94 3.82
N LYS A 149 22.91 25.63 2.66
CA LYS A 149 24.14 26.28 2.18
C LYS A 149 23.93 27.79 1.96
N LEU A 150 22.83 28.17 1.29
CA LEU A 150 22.52 29.57 1.03
C LEU A 150 22.20 30.35 2.32
N GLU A 151 21.47 29.74 3.26
CA GLU A 151 21.21 30.34 4.58
C GLU A 151 22.52 30.59 5.35
N PHE A 152 23.46 29.65 5.29
CA PHE A 152 24.79 29.81 5.89
C PHE A 152 25.59 30.93 5.22
N GLU A 153 25.66 30.95 3.89
CA GLU A 153 26.38 31.98 3.14
C GLU A 153 25.79 33.38 3.37
N LEU A 154 24.46 33.48 3.41
CA LEU A 154 23.74 34.71 3.71
C LEU A 154 24.05 35.21 5.14
N ASN A 155 24.03 34.32 6.13
CA ASN A 155 24.38 34.67 7.51
C ASN A 155 25.84 35.10 7.63
N ASP A 156 26.77 34.42 6.95
CA ASP A 156 28.19 34.80 6.94
C ASP A 156 28.39 36.18 6.29
N GLN A 157 27.71 36.45 5.17
CA GLN A 157 27.72 37.77 4.53
C GLN A 157 27.17 38.86 5.45
N GLN A 158 26.00 38.63 6.05
CA GLN A 158 25.42 39.55 7.02
C GLN A 158 26.36 39.78 8.22
N GLN A 159 27.11 38.77 8.66
CA GLN A 159 28.08 38.92 9.73
C GLN A 159 29.30 39.75 9.29
N ARG A 160 29.76 39.60 8.04
CA ARG A 160 30.82 40.44 7.45
C ARG A 160 30.42 41.90 7.37
N ASP A 161 29.16 42.20 7.01
CA ASP A 161 28.65 43.58 6.97
C ASP A 161 28.67 44.28 8.35
N ARG A 162 28.70 43.48 9.42
CA ARG A 162 28.79 43.94 10.82
C ARG A 162 30.21 43.93 11.38
N ALA A 163 31.24 43.65 10.57
CA ALA A 163 32.63 43.53 11.04
C ALA A 163 33.17 44.80 11.71
N PHE A 164 32.67 45.97 11.29
CA PHE A 164 33.04 47.28 11.83
C PHE A 164 32.12 47.76 12.96
N ASN A 165 31.12 46.96 13.32
CA ASN A 165 30.10 47.37 14.26
C ASN A 165 30.42 46.92 15.68
N LEU A 166 30.07 47.77 16.65
CA LEU A 166 30.03 47.46 18.07
C LEU A 166 28.60 47.57 18.59
N GLU A 167 28.28 46.72 19.55
CA GLU A 167 27.01 46.73 20.27
C GLU A 167 27.27 47.08 21.74
N LEU A 168 26.72 48.21 22.17
CA LEU A 168 26.74 48.67 23.54
C LEU A 168 25.41 48.32 24.20
N THR A 169 25.47 47.63 25.33
CA THR A 169 24.28 47.27 26.12
C THR A 169 24.43 47.75 27.56
N GLY A 170 23.30 48.03 28.23
CA GLY A 170 23.28 48.53 29.60
C GLY A 170 23.29 50.05 29.73
N VAL A 171 23.32 50.79 28.61
CA VAL A 171 23.22 52.26 28.60
C VAL A 171 21.75 52.70 28.75
N PRO A 172 21.35 53.40 29.84
CA PRO A 172 19.98 53.86 30.05
C PRO A 172 19.47 54.75 28.92
N GLU A 173 18.18 54.66 28.59
CA GLU A 173 17.53 55.55 27.61
C GLU A 173 17.21 56.90 28.24
N ARG A 174 17.48 57.99 27.52
CA ARG A 174 17.16 59.34 27.97
C ARG A 174 16.55 60.20 26.88
N PRO A 175 15.65 61.14 27.24
CA PRO A 175 15.18 62.13 26.28
C PRO A 175 16.36 62.99 25.83
N LYS A 176 16.45 63.24 24.51
CA LYS A 176 17.50 64.07 23.88
C LYS A 176 18.92 63.62 24.23
N GLU A 177 19.16 62.31 24.24
CA GLU A 177 20.51 61.76 24.44
C GLU A 177 21.42 62.04 23.24
N ASP A 178 22.70 62.27 23.51
CA ASP A 178 23.75 62.35 22.50
C ASP A 178 24.58 61.06 22.53
N LEU A 179 24.29 60.17 21.58
CA LEU A 179 24.99 58.89 21.48
C LEU A 179 26.48 59.07 21.10
N THR A 180 26.81 60.12 20.35
CA THR A 180 28.19 60.43 19.96
C THR A 180 28.98 60.89 21.18
N ALA A 181 28.39 61.70 22.07
CA ALA A 181 29.01 62.05 23.34
C ALA A 181 29.24 60.81 24.24
N TYR A 182 28.30 59.86 24.26
CA TYR A 182 28.50 58.58 24.97
C TYR A 182 29.66 57.78 24.39
N TYR A 183 29.76 57.69 23.06
CA TYR A 183 30.90 57.06 22.40
C TYR A 183 32.23 57.71 22.80
N CYS A 184 32.35 59.04 22.69
CA CYS A 184 33.55 59.78 23.06
C CYS A 184 33.94 59.57 24.54
N SER A 185 32.95 59.53 25.44
CA SER A 185 33.18 59.29 26.87
C SER A 185 33.68 57.86 27.14
N ILE A 186 33.14 56.88 26.42
CA ILE A 186 33.58 55.47 26.52
C ILE A 186 35.03 55.33 26.04
N VAL A 187 35.38 55.83 24.86
CA VAL A 187 36.76 55.67 24.34
C VAL A 187 37.79 56.40 25.19
N LYS A 188 37.42 57.57 25.75
CA LYS A 188 38.24 58.30 26.73
C LYS A 188 38.47 57.48 28.00
N TYR A 189 37.41 56.88 28.55
CA TYR A 189 37.53 56.03 29.74
C TYR A 189 38.36 54.76 29.48
N LEU A 190 38.24 54.20 28.28
CA LEU A 190 38.99 53.01 27.85
C LEU A 190 40.44 53.31 27.44
N ASP A 191 40.86 54.58 27.41
CA ASP A 191 42.18 55.03 26.95
C ASP A 191 42.51 54.58 25.52
N VAL A 192 41.51 54.67 24.62
CA VAL A 192 41.66 54.35 23.20
C VAL A 192 41.65 55.66 22.39
N PRO A 193 42.67 55.91 21.55
CA PRO A 193 42.74 57.13 20.74
C PRO A 193 41.67 57.06 19.63
N SER A 194 40.51 57.65 19.89
CA SER A 194 39.43 57.76 18.92
C SER A 194 38.56 58.97 19.22
N SER A 195 37.91 59.49 18.18
CA SER A 195 37.02 60.64 18.27
C SER A 195 35.75 60.45 17.45
N ALA A 196 34.86 61.44 17.47
CA ALA A 196 33.63 61.42 16.70
C ALA A 196 33.85 61.24 15.17
N SER A 197 35.03 61.60 14.64
CA SER A 197 35.36 61.41 13.22
C SER A 197 35.44 59.94 12.80
N ASP A 198 35.68 59.03 13.74
CA ASP A 198 35.79 57.60 13.47
C ASP A 198 34.44 56.90 13.37
N LEU A 199 33.39 57.61 13.79
CA LEU A 199 32.03 57.11 13.86
C LEU A 199 31.33 57.33 12.51
N VAL A 200 30.99 56.24 11.83
CA VAL A 200 30.24 56.29 10.56
C VAL A 200 28.75 56.42 10.83
N HIS A 201 28.24 55.67 11.82
CA HIS A 201 26.83 55.68 12.18
C HIS A 201 26.65 55.21 13.63
N ILE A 202 25.69 55.78 14.34
CA ILE A 202 25.30 55.35 15.69
C ILE A 202 23.79 55.45 15.86
N THR A 203 23.18 54.42 16.43
CA THR A 203 21.74 54.38 16.63
C THR A 203 21.33 53.40 17.72
N ARG A 204 20.16 53.61 18.32
CA ARG A 204 19.52 52.59 19.15
C ARG A 204 18.77 51.58 18.30
N VAL A 205 18.96 50.30 18.60
CA VAL A 205 18.30 49.20 17.89
C VAL A 205 17.18 48.63 18.74
N ARG A 206 16.00 48.47 18.13
CA ARG A 206 14.87 47.80 18.80
C ARG A 206 15.21 46.31 18.99
N PRO A 207 15.07 45.77 20.21
CA PRO A 207 15.25 44.34 20.41
C PRO A 207 14.13 43.57 19.71
N ILE A 208 14.45 42.39 19.18
CA ILE A 208 13.46 41.45 18.61
C ILE A 208 12.45 41.04 19.68
N ASN A 209 12.95 40.73 20.88
CA ASN A 209 12.15 40.38 22.06
C ASN A 209 12.37 41.45 23.13
N PRO A 210 11.50 42.48 23.23
CA PRO A 210 11.63 43.51 24.26
C PRO A 210 11.39 42.91 25.65
N VAL A 211 12.30 43.22 26.58
CA VAL A 211 12.17 42.85 28.00
C VAL A 211 11.89 44.13 28.79
N PRO A 212 10.80 44.19 29.59
CA PRO A 212 10.49 45.36 30.41
C PRO A 212 11.70 45.75 31.29
N GLY A 213 12.00 47.05 31.34
CA GLY A 213 13.12 47.58 32.12
C GLY A 213 14.51 47.40 31.50
N ARG A 214 14.66 46.68 30.38
CA ARG A 214 15.94 46.56 29.67
C ARG A 214 16.06 47.65 28.60
N PRO A 215 17.06 48.54 28.66
CA PRO A 215 17.22 49.59 27.66
C PRO A 215 17.60 49.00 26.29
N LYS A 216 17.17 49.67 25.21
CA LYS A 216 17.57 49.33 23.84
C LYS A 216 19.09 49.41 23.68
N ALA A 217 19.68 48.45 22.97
CA ALA A 217 21.11 48.47 22.68
C ALA A 217 21.46 49.63 21.73
N ILE A 218 22.65 50.19 21.88
CA ILE A 218 23.21 51.13 20.92
C ILE A 218 24.13 50.33 19.99
N VAL A 219 23.90 50.42 18.69
CA VAL A 219 24.80 49.88 17.68
C VAL A 219 25.51 51.05 17.01
N LEU A 220 26.82 50.94 16.93
CA LEU A 220 27.66 51.90 16.22
C LEU A 220 28.49 51.21 15.17
N LYS A 221 28.79 51.91 14.08
CA LYS A 221 29.66 51.50 12.98
C LYS A 221 30.86 52.43 12.95
N LEU A 222 32.05 51.84 12.97
CA LEU A 222 33.31 52.55 12.88
C LEU A 222 33.86 52.53 11.45
N ASN A 223 34.77 53.44 11.15
CA ASN A 223 35.47 53.49 9.87
C ASN A 223 36.59 52.41 9.76
N SER A 224 37.02 51.83 10.88
CA SER A 224 38.19 50.95 10.97
C SER A 224 37.92 49.73 11.85
N ARG A 225 38.21 48.54 11.31
CA ARG A 225 38.09 47.28 12.05
C ARG A 225 39.17 47.13 13.14
N PRO A 226 40.45 47.47 12.91
CA PRO A 226 41.44 47.51 13.98
C PRO A 226 41.02 48.40 15.16
N LEU A 227 40.43 49.57 14.90
CA LEU A 227 39.92 50.45 15.96
C LEU A 227 38.82 49.76 16.78
N ARG A 228 37.85 49.15 16.09
CA ARG A 228 36.79 48.34 16.69
C ARG A 228 37.34 47.24 17.61
N ASP A 229 38.37 46.53 17.16
CA ASP A 229 39.01 45.46 17.92
C ASP A 229 39.82 45.99 19.12
N SER A 230 40.48 47.14 18.98
CA SER A 230 41.16 47.84 20.08
C SER A 230 40.18 48.24 21.19
N ILE A 231 39.01 48.79 20.84
CA ILE A 231 37.96 49.15 21.81
C ILE A 231 37.45 47.90 22.55
N LEU A 232 37.20 46.79 21.85
CA LEU A 232 36.79 45.53 22.48
C LEU A 232 37.86 44.97 23.41
N SER A 233 39.12 45.03 22.99
CA SER A 233 40.27 44.56 23.79
C SER A 233 40.41 45.39 25.07
N ALA A 234 40.38 46.72 24.96
CA ALA A 234 40.44 47.64 26.09
C ALA A 234 39.26 47.43 27.06
N ALA A 235 38.04 47.27 26.55
CA ALA A 235 36.87 46.99 27.37
C ALA A 235 36.97 45.66 28.14
N ARG A 236 37.54 44.62 27.50
CA ARG A 236 37.80 43.32 28.16
C ARG A 236 38.89 43.45 29.24
N ALA A 237 39.96 44.20 28.97
CA ALA A 237 41.06 44.42 29.89
C ALA A 237 40.62 45.16 31.17
N LYS A 238 39.72 46.13 31.05
CA LYS A 238 39.14 46.87 32.19
C LYS A 238 38.22 46.02 33.10
N LYS A 239 37.88 44.78 32.70
CA LYS A 239 36.97 43.87 33.43
C LYS A 239 35.56 44.44 33.68
N GLY A 240 35.14 45.38 32.84
CA GLY A 240 33.83 46.04 32.87
C GLY A 240 33.86 47.44 33.48
N PHE A 241 32.90 48.26 33.10
CA PHE A 241 32.72 49.64 33.56
C PHE A 241 31.23 49.98 33.63
N GLN A 242 30.89 51.07 34.30
CA GLN A 242 29.53 51.47 34.63
C GLN A 242 29.17 52.83 34.00
N THR A 243 27.90 53.20 34.08
CA THR A 243 27.39 54.49 33.60
C THR A 243 28.05 55.68 34.30
N SER A 244 28.37 55.56 35.59
CA SER A 244 29.07 56.60 36.37
C SER A 244 30.46 56.89 35.82
N ASP A 245 31.17 55.85 35.36
CA ASP A 245 32.55 55.94 34.86
C ASP A 245 32.67 56.78 33.58
N ILE A 246 31.58 56.86 32.81
CA ILE A 246 31.49 57.62 31.57
C ILE A 246 30.65 58.90 31.73
N GLY A 247 30.38 59.32 32.96
CA GLY A 247 29.70 60.58 33.26
C GLY A 247 28.21 60.59 32.95
N ILE A 248 27.55 59.43 32.86
CA ILE A 248 26.09 59.35 32.72
C ILE A 248 25.46 59.41 34.12
N PRO A 249 24.68 60.46 34.47
CA PRO A 249 24.07 60.57 35.81
C PRO A 249 23.06 59.46 36.18
N GLY A 250 22.58 59.44 37.42
CA GLY A 250 21.56 58.49 37.88
C GLY A 250 22.13 57.15 38.33
N GLU A 251 21.29 56.12 38.31
CA GLU A 251 21.66 54.79 38.83
C GLU A 251 22.84 54.19 38.06
N SER A 252 23.85 53.73 38.80
CA SER A 252 25.04 53.12 38.21
C SER A 252 24.72 51.74 37.63
N LYS A 253 24.82 51.60 36.30
CA LYS A 253 24.53 50.36 35.58
C LYS A 253 25.75 49.90 34.81
N LYS A 254 25.99 48.59 34.81
CA LYS A 254 27.09 47.98 34.06
C LYS A 254 26.86 48.11 32.55
N ILE A 255 27.87 48.58 31.86
CA ILE A 255 27.90 48.68 30.39
C ILE A 255 28.70 47.51 29.84
N PHE A 256 28.18 46.90 28.77
CA PHE A 256 28.88 45.84 28.05
C PHE A 256 29.13 46.27 26.61
N VAL A 257 30.38 46.09 26.17
CA VAL A 257 30.82 46.30 24.79
C VAL A 257 30.98 44.94 24.15
N ASN A 258 30.21 44.68 23.10
CA ASN A 258 30.18 43.41 22.39
C ASN A 258 30.38 43.59 20.89
N GLU A 259 30.77 42.51 20.22
CA GLU A 259 30.68 42.41 18.76
C GLU A 259 29.21 42.40 18.32
N HIS A 260 28.88 43.13 17.25
CA HIS A 260 27.54 43.10 16.69
C HIS A 260 27.32 41.80 15.89
N LEU A 261 26.67 40.83 16.52
CA LEU A 261 26.33 39.55 15.92
C LEU A 261 25.01 39.58 15.12
N THR A 262 24.89 38.75 14.09
CA THR A 262 23.60 38.47 13.46
C THR A 262 22.62 37.84 14.45
N PRO A 263 21.29 37.95 14.25
CA PRO A 263 20.31 37.30 15.10
C PRO A 263 20.56 35.79 15.27
N SER A 264 20.90 35.10 14.18
CA SER A 264 21.24 33.67 14.19
C SER A 264 22.47 33.38 15.04
N ASN A 265 23.54 34.18 14.91
CA ASN A 265 24.75 34.02 15.72
C ASN A 265 24.51 34.39 17.20
N LYS A 266 23.67 35.39 17.50
CA LYS A 266 23.27 35.70 18.88
C LYS A 266 22.54 34.52 19.53
N LEU A 267 21.60 33.90 18.81
CA LEU A 267 20.87 32.72 19.27
C LEU A 267 21.83 31.53 19.45
N LEU A 268 22.70 31.28 18.47
CA LEU A 268 23.71 30.22 18.55
C LEU A 268 24.64 30.42 19.75
N HIS A 269 25.08 31.65 20.01
CA HIS A 269 25.94 31.96 21.15
C HIS A 269 25.19 31.77 22.48
N LYS A 270 23.90 32.12 22.55
CA LYS A 270 23.05 31.83 23.72
C LYS A 270 22.98 30.31 23.98
N ASN A 271 22.59 29.53 22.97
CA ASN A 271 22.46 28.08 23.08
C ASN A 271 23.80 27.40 23.41
N THR A 272 24.89 27.90 22.82
CA THR A 272 26.25 27.44 23.11
C THR A 272 26.60 27.65 24.58
N ARG A 273 26.34 28.85 25.15
CA ARG A 273 26.62 29.12 26.57
C ARG A 273 25.77 28.26 27.51
N GLU A 274 24.50 28.04 27.18
CA GLU A 274 23.61 27.19 27.97
C GLU A 274 24.11 25.74 28.00
N LYS A 275 24.44 25.18 26.83
CA LYS A 275 24.96 23.82 26.74
C LYS A 275 26.35 23.67 27.36
N ALA A 276 27.23 24.64 27.12
CA ALA A 276 28.55 24.70 27.72
C ALA A 276 28.49 24.69 29.25
N ARG A 277 27.55 25.44 29.84
CA ARG A 277 27.34 25.43 31.30
C ARG A 277 26.93 24.04 31.81
N ALA A 278 26.00 23.37 31.12
CA ALA A 278 25.56 22.03 31.48
C ALA A 278 26.70 20.99 31.36
N ALA A 279 27.55 21.12 30.35
CA ALA A 279 28.70 20.25 30.11
C ALA A 279 30.00 20.70 30.83
N GLN A 280 29.90 21.68 31.75
CA GLN A 280 31.02 22.20 32.54
C GLN A 280 32.20 22.75 31.70
N PHE A 281 31.91 23.33 30.54
CA PHE A 281 32.90 24.08 29.77
C PHE A 281 33.20 25.42 30.47
N ARG A 282 34.48 25.70 30.70
CA ARG A 282 34.92 26.91 31.39
C ARG A 282 34.90 28.16 30.52
N PHE A 283 35.07 28.01 29.20
CA PHE A 283 35.24 29.16 28.30
C PHE A 283 34.30 29.07 27.10
N VAL A 284 33.56 30.16 26.86
CA VAL A 284 32.80 30.41 25.63
C VAL A 284 33.00 31.88 25.27
N TRP A 285 33.43 32.15 24.05
CA TRP A 285 33.69 33.51 23.60
C TRP A 285 33.40 33.70 22.12
N VAL A 286 33.36 34.98 21.74
CA VAL A 286 33.17 35.43 20.37
C VAL A 286 34.43 36.17 19.93
N ARG A 287 34.90 35.83 18.73
CA ARG A 287 35.98 36.52 18.03
C ARG A 287 35.67 36.56 16.54
N ASP A 288 35.72 37.76 15.95
CA ASP A 288 35.48 37.97 14.52
C ASP A 288 34.10 37.44 14.07
N GLY A 289 33.08 37.67 14.89
CA GLY A 289 31.73 37.14 14.67
C GLY A 289 31.59 35.62 14.78
N LYS A 290 32.66 34.88 15.11
CA LYS A 290 32.68 33.42 15.25
C LYS A 290 32.63 33.02 16.71
N ILE A 291 31.92 31.94 16.99
CA ILE A 291 31.72 31.42 18.36
C ILE A 291 32.67 30.27 18.61
N PHE A 292 33.33 30.33 19.77
CA PHE A 292 34.27 29.32 20.21
C PHE A 292 33.91 28.86 21.63
N ALA A 293 34.19 27.60 21.92
CA ALA A 293 34.08 27.03 23.24
C ALA A 293 35.33 26.21 23.58
N ARG A 294 35.66 26.11 24.86
CA ARG A 294 36.80 25.33 25.36
C ARG A 294 36.49 24.82 26.76
N LYS A 295 36.72 23.52 27.01
CA LYS A 295 36.31 22.87 28.26
C LYS A 295 37.15 23.33 29.45
N ASN A 296 38.47 23.30 29.32
CA ASN A 296 39.43 23.77 30.33
C ASN A 296 40.72 24.30 29.65
N GLU A 297 41.72 24.73 30.42
CA GLU A 297 42.96 25.34 29.92
C GLU A 297 43.84 24.40 29.09
N THR A 298 43.62 23.09 29.16
CA THR A 298 44.40 22.08 28.41
C THR A 298 43.63 21.54 27.20
N SER A 299 42.30 21.59 27.21
CA SER A 299 41.46 21.09 26.13
C SER A 299 41.62 21.89 24.83
N PRO A 300 41.37 21.30 23.66
CA PRO A 300 41.34 22.06 22.41
C PRO A 300 40.17 23.03 22.35
N THR A 301 40.34 24.11 21.60
CA THR A 301 39.26 25.06 21.28
C THR A 301 38.40 24.49 20.16
N ILE A 302 37.09 24.47 20.34
CA ILE A 302 36.12 24.08 19.32
C ILE A 302 35.42 25.31 18.76
N ARG A 303 35.26 25.37 17.44
CA ARG A 303 34.43 26.37 16.76
C ARG A 303 33.02 25.82 16.60
N ILE A 304 32.03 26.63 16.94
CA ILE A 304 30.61 26.32 16.77
C ILE A 304 30.09 27.14 15.59
N MET A 305 29.80 26.48 14.47
CA MET A 305 29.35 27.13 13.24
C MET A 305 27.83 27.18 13.12
N ASP A 306 27.15 26.13 13.58
CA ASP A 306 25.69 26.01 13.52
C ASP A 306 25.13 25.24 14.73
N SER A 307 23.83 24.99 14.74
CA SER A 307 23.15 24.25 15.82
C SER A 307 23.58 22.78 15.91
N SER A 308 24.04 22.18 14.81
CA SER A 308 24.49 20.80 14.76
C SER A 308 25.83 20.61 15.51
N ASP A 309 26.68 21.64 15.46
CA ASP A 309 27.95 21.71 16.19
C ASP A 309 27.80 21.74 17.71
N LEU A 310 26.60 22.06 18.23
CA LEU A 310 26.33 21.97 19.66
C LEU A 310 26.56 20.55 20.19
N ARG A 311 26.45 19.51 19.36
CA ARG A 311 26.77 18.12 19.74
C ARG A 311 28.24 17.90 20.12
N LYS A 312 29.15 18.79 19.71
CA LYS A 312 30.58 18.75 20.09
C LYS A 312 30.82 19.11 21.56
N ILE A 313 29.82 19.67 22.25
CA ILE A 313 29.88 20.06 23.65
C ILE A 313 29.32 18.92 24.50
N VAL A 314 30.22 18.12 25.08
CA VAL A 314 29.93 16.94 25.94
C VAL A 314 30.77 16.99 27.21
#